data_AF-A0A818YRL2-F1
#
_entry.id   AF-A0A818YRL2-F1
#
_cell.length_a   1.000
_cell.length_b   1.000
_cell.length_c   1.000
_cell.angle_alpha   90.00
_cell.angle_beta   90.00
_cell.angle_gamma   90.00
#
_symmetry.space_group_name_H-M   'P 1'
#
loop_
_entity.id
_entity.type
_entity.pdbx_description
1 polymer ?
#
loop_
_entity_poly.entity_id
_entity_poly.type
_entity_poly.pdbx_seq_one_letter_code
_entity_poly.pdbx_strand_id
1 'polypeptide(L)'
;MMMVLENLYKSASDWVYIFFDFIFIEYTVLGSIYGNIDVNDILRGRTVISTHIQSASRSCRQRIKDLLQEPYNSRCLSISPDFWCDKYKQVAYLSVTVVIVDKDFKYYTIGLFCKPFQES
;
A
#
# COMPACT_ATOMS: atom_id res chain seq x y z
N MET A 1 -21.69 29.11 -36.80
CA MET A 1 -21.40 27.91 -35.99
C MET A 1 -19.92 27.47 -36.04
N MET A 2 -19.08 27.95 -36.96
CA MET A 2 -17.62 27.67 -36.95
C MET A 2 -16.82 28.43 -35.87
N MET A 3 -17.19 29.67 -35.54
CA MET A 3 -16.43 30.49 -34.56
C MET A 3 -16.43 29.96 -33.12
N VAL A 4 -17.39 29.10 -32.75
CA VAL A 4 -17.47 28.53 -31.39
C VAL A 4 -16.48 27.37 -31.21
N LEU A 5 -16.22 26.61 -32.28
CA LEU A 5 -15.29 25.47 -32.26
C LEU A 5 -13.82 25.92 -32.19
N GLU A 6 -13.46 27.02 -32.88
CA GLU A 6 -12.09 27.56 -32.84
C GLU A 6 -11.73 28.12 -31.46
N ASN A 7 -12.68 28.76 -30.76
CA ASN A 7 -12.45 29.27 -29.40
C ASN A 7 -12.35 28.15 -28.36
N LEU A 8 -13.09 27.06 -28.53
CA LEU A 8 -12.96 25.86 -27.67
C LEU A 8 -11.62 25.15 -27.90
N TYR A 9 -11.15 25.08 -29.15
CA TYR A 9 -9.86 24.47 -29.47
C TYR A 9 -8.68 25.29 -28.94
N LYS A 10 -8.75 26.63 -29.05
CA LYS A 10 -7.75 27.54 -28.43
C LYS A 10 -7.76 27.42 -26.91
N SER A 11 -8.93 27.42 -26.29
CA SER A 11 -9.01 27.28 -24.82
C SER A 11 -8.44 25.94 -24.36
N ALA A 12 -8.76 24.84 -25.04
CA ALA A 12 -8.19 23.53 -24.72
C ALA A 12 -6.67 23.47 -24.94
N SER A 13 -6.14 24.08 -26.00
CA SER A 13 -4.69 24.18 -26.19
C SER A 13 -4.03 25.00 -25.10
N ASP A 14 -4.65 26.11 -24.68
CA ASP A 14 -4.12 26.96 -23.61
C ASP A 14 -4.07 26.23 -22.26
N TRP A 15 -5.09 25.42 -21.95
CA TRP A 15 -5.07 24.54 -20.76
C TRP A 15 -3.96 23.48 -20.83
N VAL A 16 -3.71 22.92 -22.02
CA VAL A 16 -2.62 21.97 -22.23
C VAL A 16 -1.26 22.63 -22.02
N TYR A 17 -1.04 23.84 -22.55
CA TYR A 17 0.20 24.60 -22.33
C TYR A 17 0.41 24.96 -20.85
N ILE A 18 -0.64 25.42 -20.15
CA ILE A 18 -0.58 25.71 -18.71
C ILE A 18 -0.23 24.45 -17.91
N PHE A 19 -0.77 23.28 -18.29
CA PHE A 19 -0.48 22.01 -17.62
C PHE A 19 0.97 21.56 -17.85
N PHE A 20 1.48 21.73 -19.08
CA PHE A 20 2.88 21.44 -19.41
C PHE A 20 3.85 22.41 -18.70
N ASP A 21 3.51 23.70 -18.62
CA ASP A 21 4.31 24.69 -17.91
C ASP A 21 4.36 24.39 -16.40
N PHE A 22 3.25 23.94 -15.81
CA PHE A 22 3.20 23.58 -14.39
C PHE A 22 4.10 22.38 -14.07
N ILE A 23 4.03 21.34 -14.90
CA ILE A 23 4.92 20.17 -14.80
C ILE A 23 6.37 20.61 -14.97
N PHE A 24 6.67 21.45 -15.98
CA PHE A 24 8.02 21.91 -16.25
C PHE A 24 8.61 22.72 -15.09
N ILE A 25 7.83 23.62 -14.48
CA ILE A 25 8.27 24.39 -13.30
C ILE A 25 8.58 23.46 -12.13
N GLU A 26 7.75 22.44 -11.88
CA GLU A 26 7.96 21.49 -10.78
C GLU A 26 9.23 20.64 -10.99
N TYR A 27 9.48 20.19 -12.23
CA TYR A 27 10.72 19.50 -12.59
C TYR A 27 11.96 20.40 -12.50
N THR A 28 11.83 21.68 -12.85
CA THR A 28 12.93 22.66 -12.75
C THR A 28 13.28 22.92 -11.27
N VAL A 29 12.28 22.99 -10.40
CA VAL A 29 12.48 23.12 -8.94
C VAL A 29 13.14 21.86 -8.38
N LEU A 30 12.69 20.65 -8.76
CA LEU A 30 13.34 19.40 -8.37
C LEU A 30 14.79 19.31 -8.86
N GLY A 31 15.06 19.69 -10.10
CA GLY A 31 16.42 19.76 -10.66
C GLY A 31 17.32 20.78 -9.96
N SER A 32 16.75 21.88 -9.43
CA SER A 32 17.49 22.88 -8.65
C SER A 32 17.83 22.42 -7.23
N ILE A 33 16.97 21.61 -6.61
CA ILE A 33 17.14 21.13 -5.22
C ILE A 33 18.06 19.91 -5.17
N TYR A 34 17.94 19.01 -6.15
CA TYR A 34 18.57 17.69 -6.09
C TYR A 34 19.59 17.43 -7.21
N GLY A 35 19.79 18.39 -8.12
CA GLY A 35 20.70 18.25 -9.26
C GLY A 35 20.11 17.40 -10.38
N ASN A 36 20.99 16.80 -11.20
CA ASN A 36 20.60 15.98 -12.35
C ASN A 36 20.15 14.59 -11.85
N ILE A 37 18.91 14.50 -11.34
CA ILE A 37 18.33 13.23 -10.90
C ILE A 37 17.81 12.44 -12.12
N ASP A 38 18.24 11.19 -12.28
CA ASP A 38 17.63 10.28 -13.25
C ASP A 38 16.29 9.78 -12.69
N VAL A 39 15.28 9.59 -13.54
CA VAL A 39 13.99 9.00 -13.13
C VAL A 39 14.18 7.66 -12.40
N ASN A 40 15.25 6.91 -12.72
CA ASN A 40 15.64 5.67 -12.07
C ASN A 40 16.19 5.84 -10.64
N ASP A 41 16.64 7.04 -10.26
CA ASP A 41 17.05 7.35 -8.88
C ASP A 41 15.81 7.53 -7.97
N ILE A 42 14.69 7.97 -8.56
CA ILE A 42 13.39 8.15 -7.88
C ILE A 42 12.62 6.83 -7.88
N LEU A 43 12.51 6.19 -9.05
CA LEU A 43 11.81 4.92 -9.23
C LEU A 43 12.74 3.75 -8.90
N ARG A 44 12.71 3.33 -7.64
CA ARG A 44 13.48 2.18 -7.17
C ARG A 44 13.13 0.92 -7.94
N GLY A 45 14.15 0.18 -8.39
CA GLY A 45 13.97 -1.11 -9.06
C GLY A 45 13.20 -2.13 -8.21
N ARG A 46 12.57 -3.11 -8.88
CA ARG A 46 11.72 -4.16 -8.25
C ARG A 46 12.40 -4.86 -7.07
N THR A 47 13.70 -5.13 -7.17
CA THR A 47 14.49 -5.76 -6.10
C THR A 47 14.52 -4.90 -4.85
N VAL A 48 14.78 -3.60 -4.99
CA VAL A 48 14.86 -2.65 -3.86
C VAL A 48 13.49 -2.52 -3.19
N ILE A 49 12.41 -2.48 -3.98
CA ILE A 49 11.03 -2.48 -3.45
C ILE A 49 10.77 -3.77 -2.66
N SER A 50 11.10 -4.94 -3.23
CA SER A 50 10.92 -6.23 -2.57
C SER A 50 11.68 -6.31 -1.24
N THR A 51 12.97 -5.94 -1.22
CA THR A 51 13.78 -5.92 0.00
C THR A 51 13.20 -4.96 1.04
N HIS A 52 12.74 -3.79 0.63
CA HIS A 52 12.12 -2.83 1.53
C HIS A 52 10.81 -3.38 2.13
N ILE A 53 9.92 -3.97 1.31
CA ILE A 53 8.68 -4.59 1.76
C ILE A 53 8.97 -5.72 2.75
N GLN A 54 9.97 -6.56 2.47
CA GLN A 54 10.37 -7.64 3.38
C GLN A 54 10.87 -7.09 4.73
N SER A 55 11.70 -6.04 4.71
CA SER A 55 12.19 -5.38 5.93
C SER A 55 11.04 -4.77 6.74
N ALA A 56 10.14 -4.03 6.08
CA ALA A 56 8.95 -3.46 6.70
C ALA A 56 8.04 -4.55 7.29
N SER A 57 7.86 -5.67 6.58
CA SER A 57 7.08 -6.81 7.04
C SER A 57 7.68 -7.47 8.29
N ARG A 58 9.02 -7.60 8.36
CA ARG A 58 9.72 -8.12 9.55
C ARG A 58 9.53 -7.20 10.75
N SER A 59 9.69 -5.89 10.55
CA SER A 59 9.45 -4.88 11.58
C SER A 59 8.00 -4.91 12.09
N CYS A 60 7.04 -4.95 11.17
CA CYS A 60 5.62 -5.07 11.51
C CYS A 60 5.32 -6.35 12.31
N ARG A 61 5.88 -7.49 11.89
CA ARG A 61 5.73 -8.75 12.63
C ARG A 61 6.28 -8.66 14.04
N GLN A 62 7.41 -7.99 14.25
CA GLN A 62 7.95 -7.82 15.60
C GLN A 62 7.01 -6.94 16.45
N ARG A 63 6.53 -5.82 15.91
CA ARG A 63 5.56 -4.96 16.61
C ARG A 63 4.27 -5.70 16.97
N ILE A 64 3.76 -6.55 16.08
CA ILE A 64 2.58 -7.38 16.37
C ILE A 64 2.88 -8.35 17.51
N LYS A 65 4.06 -8.99 17.53
CA LYS A 65 4.44 -9.88 18.65
C LYS A 65 4.48 -9.11 19.97
N ASP A 66 5.11 -7.94 19.98
CA ASP A 66 5.22 -7.12 21.17
C ASP A 66 3.84 -6.68 21.68
N LEU A 67 2.94 -6.31 20.74
CA LEU A 67 1.56 -5.94 21.03
C LEU A 67 0.74 -7.12 21.59
N LEU A 68 0.93 -8.32 21.06
CA LEU A 68 0.17 -9.52 21.43
C LEU A 68 0.74 -10.23 22.68
N GLN A 69 1.94 -9.89 23.12
CA GLN A 69 2.62 -10.58 24.22
C GLN A 69 1.83 -10.51 25.53
N GLU A 70 1.34 -9.32 25.91
CA GLU A 70 0.57 -9.15 27.13
C GLU A 70 -0.82 -9.81 27.04
N PRO A 71 -1.63 -9.58 25.99
CA PRO A 71 -2.91 -10.27 25.83
C PRO A 71 -2.78 -11.80 25.81
N TYR A 72 -1.70 -12.33 25.22
CA TYR A 72 -1.41 -13.76 25.23
C TYR A 72 -1.16 -14.27 26.66
N ASN A 73 -0.27 -13.59 27.41
CA ASN A 73 0.06 -13.96 28.78
C ASN A 73 -1.15 -13.85 29.73
N SER A 74 -1.98 -12.83 29.53
CA SER A 74 -3.19 -12.55 30.31
C SER A 74 -4.40 -13.39 29.87
N ARG A 75 -4.27 -14.25 28.85
CA ARG A 75 -5.35 -15.07 28.26
C ARG A 75 -6.53 -14.23 27.74
N CYS A 76 -6.25 -13.02 27.26
CA CYS A 76 -7.22 -12.07 26.73
C CYS A 76 -7.18 -12.00 25.18
N LEU A 77 -6.82 -13.11 24.54
CA LEU A 77 -6.61 -13.19 23.10
C LEU A 77 -7.64 -14.15 22.50
N SER A 78 -8.46 -13.64 21.58
CA SER A 78 -9.40 -14.46 20.81
C SER A 78 -8.82 -14.73 19.43
N ILE A 79 -8.85 -15.99 18.99
CA ILE A 79 -8.34 -16.42 17.69
C ILE A 79 -9.53 -16.86 16.84
N SER A 80 -9.67 -16.25 15.67
CA SER A 80 -10.70 -16.58 14.68
C SER A 80 -10.02 -17.14 13.43
N PRO A 81 -9.96 -18.48 13.28
CA PRO A 81 -9.62 -19.09 12.02
C PRO A 81 -10.78 -18.93 11.04
N ASP A 82 -10.47 -18.61 9.79
CA ASP A 82 -11.44 -18.51 8.71
C ASP A 82 -10.96 -19.32 7.51
N PHE A 83 -11.84 -20.16 6.99
CA PHE A 83 -11.56 -21.10 5.91
C PHE A 83 -12.54 -20.86 4.76
N TRP A 84 -11.98 -20.61 3.58
CA TRP A 84 -12.79 -20.31 2.40
C TRP A 84 -12.13 -20.86 1.13
N CYS A 85 -12.94 -21.12 0.11
CA CYS A 85 -12.49 -21.68 -1.16
C CYS A 85 -12.67 -20.66 -2.28
N ASP A 86 -11.59 -20.39 -3.01
CA ASP A 86 -11.63 -19.64 -4.26
C ASP A 86 -11.99 -20.59 -5.40
N LYS A 87 -13.25 -20.50 -5.88
CA LYS A 87 -13.75 -21.34 -6.98
C LYS A 87 -13.07 -21.05 -8.32
N TYR A 88 -12.52 -19.86 -8.53
CA TYR A 88 -11.85 -19.52 -9.78
C TYR A 88 -10.43 -20.08 -9.78
N LYS A 89 -9.70 -19.91 -8.67
CA LYS A 89 -8.33 -20.43 -8.53
C LYS A 89 -8.27 -21.91 -8.18
N GLN A 90 -9.39 -22.52 -7.77
CA GLN A 90 -9.45 -23.89 -7.26
C GLN A 90 -8.50 -24.10 -6.07
N VAL A 91 -8.42 -23.10 -5.19
CA VAL A 91 -7.56 -23.10 -4.00
C VAL A 91 -8.40 -22.82 -2.77
N ALA A 92 -8.26 -23.65 -1.75
CA ALA A 92 -8.77 -23.34 -0.42
C ALA A 92 -7.75 -22.51 0.35
N TYR A 93 -8.19 -21.58 1.18
CA TYR A 93 -7.35 -20.71 1.99
C TYR A 93 -7.74 -20.84 3.46
N LEU A 94 -6.73 -20.90 4.32
CA LEU A 94 -6.87 -20.75 5.76
C LEU A 94 -6.26 -19.40 6.16
N SER A 95 -7.09 -18.55 6.73
CA SER A 95 -6.64 -17.33 7.38
C SER A 95 -6.84 -17.42 8.89
N VAL A 96 -5.98 -16.74 9.64
CA VAL A 96 -6.09 -16.64 11.09
C VAL A 96 -6.01 -15.19 11.49
N THR A 97 -7.04 -14.76 12.21
CA THR A 97 -7.15 -13.41 12.73
C THR A 97 -7.17 -13.45 14.25
N VAL A 98 -6.44 -12.54 14.87
CA VAL A 98 -6.43 -12.34 16.31
C VAL A 98 -7.28 -11.12 16.63
N VAL A 99 -8.09 -11.25 17.67
CA VAL A 99 -8.91 -10.19 18.22
C VAL A 99 -8.51 -9.95 19.66
N ILE A 100 -8.25 -8.70 20.00
CA ILE A 100 -7.94 -8.26 21.36
C ILE A 100 -8.73 -6.98 21.69
N VAL A 101 -8.98 -6.78 22.97
CA VAL A 101 -9.44 -5.50 23.53
C VAL A 101 -8.34 -5.01 24.46
N ASP A 102 -7.87 -3.78 24.25
CA ASP A 102 -6.81 -3.22 25.10
C ASP A 102 -7.36 -2.65 26.42
N LYS A 103 -6.46 -2.09 27.23
CA LYS A 103 -6.80 -1.49 28.53
C LYS A 103 -7.63 -0.20 28.40
N ASP A 104 -7.61 0.44 27.23
CA ASP A 104 -8.42 1.62 26.91
C ASP A 104 -9.78 1.22 26.29
N PHE A 105 -10.15 -0.07 26.35
CA PHE A 105 -11.35 -0.63 25.71
C PHE A 105 -11.39 -0.47 24.18
N LYS A 106 -10.24 -0.31 23.53
CA LYS A 106 -10.14 -0.28 22.08
C LYS A 106 -10.08 -1.71 21.54
N TYR A 107 -10.90 -1.95 20.54
CA TYR A 107 -10.99 -3.22 19.85
C TYR A 107 -10.01 -3.28 18.67
N TYR A 108 -9.19 -4.33 18.62
CA TYR A 108 -8.23 -4.56 17.54
C TYR A 108 -8.46 -5.91 16.87
N THR A 109 -8.39 -5.90 15.54
CA THR A 109 -8.41 -7.10 14.69
C THR A 109 -7.11 -7.14 13.90
N ILE A 110 -6.34 -8.22 14.05
CA ILE A 110 -5.01 -8.36 13.46
C ILE A 110 -4.96 -9.68 12.68
N GLY A 111 -4.85 -9.60 11.36
CA GLY A 111 -4.60 -10.77 10.51
C GLY A 111 -3.18 -11.29 10.69
N LEU A 112 -3.02 -12.52 11.16
CA LEU A 112 -1.70 -13.13 11.37
C LEU A 112 -1.14 -13.71 10.06
N PHE A 113 -1.95 -14.50 9.37
CA PHE A 113 -1.61 -15.09 8.08
C PHE A 113 -2.85 -15.42 7.28
N CYS A 114 -2.65 -15.55 5.97
CA CYS A 114 -3.55 -16.21 5.04
C CYS A 114 -2.67 -17.14 4.20
N LYS A 115 -2.96 -18.44 4.24
CA LYS A 115 -2.19 -19.45 3.52
C LYS A 115 -3.11 -20.28 2.65
N PRO A 116 -2.70 -20.59 1.41
CA PRO A 116 -3.39 -21.62 0.65
C PRO A 116 -3.24 -22.96 1.38
N PHE A 117 -4.34 -23.69 1.48
CA PHE A 117 -4.36 -25.06 1.90
C PHE A 117 -3.73 -25.91 0.79
N GLN A 118 -2.70 -26.67 1.13
CA GLN A 118 -2.12 -27.67 0.25
C GLN A 118 -2.52 -29.03 0.83
N GLU A 119 -3.27 -29.83 0.07
CA GLU A 119 -3.48 -31.24 0.41
C GLU A 119 -2.12 -31.94 0.31
N SER A 120 -1.65 -32.48 1.43
CA SER A 120 -0.43 -33.27 1.55
C SER A 120 -0.75 -34.75 1.62
#